data_AF-A0A973XVJ6-F1
#
_entry.id   AF-A0A973XVJ6-F1
#
_cell.length_a   1.000
_cell.length_b   1.000
_cell.length_c   1.000
_cell.angle_alpha   90.00
_cell.angle_beta   90.00
_cell.angle_gamma   90.00
#
_symmetry.space_group_name_H-M   'P 1'
#
loop_
_entity.id
_entity.type
_entity.pdbx_description
1 polymer ?
#
loop_
_entity_poly.entity_id
_entity_poly.type
_entity_poly.pdbx_seq_one_letter_code
_entity_poly.pdbx_strand_id
1 'polypeptide(L)' 'MTVADDGVGIPDGDRCGGLRDLARRAESWAGSSGVGPGTGAGGAGSTVFRQAPL' A
#
# COMPACT_ATOMS: atom_id res chain seq x y z
N MET A 1 -9.69 -3.91 1.96
CA MET A 1 -8.81 -4.34 3.07
C MET A 1 -7.67 -3.35 3.20
N THR A 2 -7.29 -3.02 4.42
CA THR A 2 -6.22 -2.06 4.72
C THR A 2 -5.30 -2.66 5.78
N VAL A 3 -3.99 -2.47 5.61
CA VAL A 3 -2.95 -2.81 6.60
C VAL A 3 -2.15 -1.54 6.85
N ALA A 4 -1.90 -1.19 8.11
CA ALA A 4 -1.12 -0.03 8.49
C ALA A 4 -0.04 -0.39 9.51
N ASP A 5 1.06 0.35 9.46
CA ASP A 5 2.17 0.30 10.42
C ASP A 5 2.54 1.72 10.89
N ASP A 6 3.34 1.79 11.95
CA ASP A 6 3.90 3.00 12.54
C ASP A 6 5.42 3.09 12.36
N GLY A 7 5.97 2.41 11.35
CA GLY A 7 7.40 2.36 11.06
C GLY A 7 7.95 3.62 10.42
N VAL A 8 9.01 3.48 9.60
CA VAL A 8 9.72 4.62 8.99
C VAL A 8 9.10 5.15 7.70
N GLY A 9 8.11 4.44 7.14
CA GLY A 9 7.49 4.79 5.85
C GLY A 9 8.12 4.11 4.63
N ILE A 10 7.51 4.30 3.46
CA ILE A 10 8.04 3.86 2.17
C ILE A 10 8.99 4.95 1.65
N PRO A 11 10.29 4.65 1.43
CA PRO A 11 11.21 5.60 0.84
C PRO A 11 10.90 5.83 -0.63
N ASP A 12 11.12 7.06 -1.11
CA ASP A 12 11.00 7.40 -2.53
C ASP A 12 11.94 6.53 -3.40
N GLY A 13 11.45 6.18 -4.59
CA GLY A 13 12.23 5.48 -5.62
C GLY A 13 11.77 4.05 -5.95
N ASP A 14 12.61 3.32 -6.68
CA ASP A 14 12.18 2.12 -7.42
C ASP A 14 12.19 0.81 -6.63
N ARG A 15 12.49 0.83 -5.33
CA ARG A 15 12.59 -0.38 -4.49
C ARG A 15 11.24 -0.96 -4.04
N CYS A 16 10.18 -0.71 -4.81
CA CYS A 16 8.80 -1.06 -4.48
C CYS A 16 8.23 -2.19 -5.36
N GLY A 17 9.07 -3.15 -5.80
CA GLY A 17 8.65 -4.27 -6.64
C GLY A 17 7.47 -5.07 -6.08
N GLY A 18 7.46 -5.31 -4.76
CA GLY A 18 6.35 -5.98 -4.08
C GLY A 18 5.02 -5.21 -4.15
N LEU A 19 5.05 -3.88 -4.09
CA LEU A 19 3.86 -3.04 -4.24
C LEU A 19 3.35 -3.01 -5.69
N ARG A 20 4.26 -3.03 -6.66
CA ARG A 20 3.90 -3.18 -8.09
C ARG A 20 3.26 -4.53 -8.36
N ASP A 21 3.77 -5.60 -7.76
CA ASP A 21 3.17 -6.93 -7.82
C ASP A 21 1.79 -6.97 -7.14
N LEU A 22 1.64 -6.28 -6.00
CA LEU A 22 0.36 -6.17 -5.31
C LEU A 22 -0.70 -5.48 -6.19
N ALA A 23 -0.32 -4.40 -6.87
CA ALA A 23 -1.17 -3.67 -7.81
C ALA A 23 -1.57 -4.55 -8.99
N ARG A 24 -0.61 -5.22 -9.64
CA ARG A 24 -0.90 -6.14 -10.75
C ARG A 24 -1.85 -7.27 -10.35
N ARG A 25 -1.67 -7.84 -9.15
CA ARG A 25 -2.57 -8.86 -8.59
C ARG A 25 -3.95 -8.29 -8.24
N ALA A 26 -4.01 -7.02 -7.85
CA ALA A 26 -5.28 -6.36 -7.62
C ALA A 26 -5.99 -6.05 -8.95
N GLU A 27 -5.28 -5.74 -10.01
CA GLU A 27 -5.88 -5.51 -11.33
C GLU A 27 -6.40 -6.80 -11.98
N SER A 28 -5.72 -7.94 -11.77
CA SER A 28 -6.09 -9.22 -12.40
C SER A 28 -7.48 -9.76 -12.04
N TRP A 29 -8.07 -9.29 -10.94
CA TRP A 29 -9.44 -9.63 -10.53
C TRP A 29 -10.36 -8.37 -10.53
N ALA A 30 -10.04 -7.37 -11.36
CA ALA A 30 -10.76 -6.09 -11.48
C ALA A 30 -10.85 -5.25 -10.19
N GLY A 31 -9.86 -5.36 -9.32
CA GLY A 31 -9.69 -4.56 -8.12
C GLY A 31 -8.61 -3.50 -8.27
N SER A 32 -8.23 -2.88 -7.15
CA SER A 32 -7.16 -1.87 -7.07
C SER A 32 -6.37 -1.99 -5.78
N SER A 33 -5.18 -1.38 -5.73
CA SER A 33 -4.43 -1.20 -4.49
C SER A 33 -3.62 0.09 -4.52
N GLY A 34 -3.26 0.60 -3.34
CA GLY A 34 -2.38 1.76 -3.22
C GLY A 34 -1.75 1.87 -1.85
N VAL A 35 -1.02 2.95 -1.65
CA VAL A 35 -0.32 3.26 -0.41
C VAL A 35 -0.69 4.65 0.12
N GLY A 36 -0.54 4.84 1.42
CA GLY A 36 -0.78 6.10 2.11
C GLY A 36 0.04 6.23 3.39
N PRO A 37 -0.12 7.33 4.15
CA PRO A 37 0.58 7.53 5.41
C PRO A 37 0.23 6.45 6.44
N GLY A 38 1.15 6.19 7.36
CA GLY A 38 0.95 5.22 8.44
C GLY A 38 0.15 5.77 9.63
N THR A 39 0.03 4.95 10.66
CA THR A 39 -0.72 5.27 11.89
C THR A 39 0.13 5.87 13.01
N GLY A 40 1.44 6.04 12.78
CA GLY A 40 2.34 6.67 13.74
C GLY A 40 2.14 8.18 13.85
N ALA A 41 2.79 8.79 14.85
CA ALA A 41 2.71 10.23 15.07
C ALA A 41 3.16 11.02 13.82
N GLY A 42 2.38 12.04 13.45
CA GLY A 42 2.67 12.82 12.24
C GLY A 42 2.52 12.05 10.91
N GLY A 43 1.84 10.90 10.92
CA GLY A 43 1.67 10.05 9.72
C GLY A 43 2.84 9.11 9.47
N ALA A 44 3.70 8.89 10.47
CA ALA A 44 4.80 7.94 10.40
C ALA A 44 4.30 6.52 10.11
N GLY A 45 5.13 5.74 9.42
CA GLY A 45 4.79 4.42 8.90
C GLY A 45 4.14 4.47 7.53
N SER A 46 3.51 3.38 7.14
CA SER A 46 2.77 3.28 5.87
C SER A 46 1.42 2.61 6.05
N THR A 47 0.51 2.91 5.13
CA THR A 47 -0.71 2.15 4.92
C THR A 47 -0.69 1.54 3.54
N VAL A 48 -1.06 0.27 3.43
CA VAL A 48 -1.34 -0.41 2.16
C VAL A 48 -2.83 -0.74 2.13
N PHE A 49 -3.52 -0.33 1.07
CA PHE A 49 -4.93 -0.64 0.87
C PHE A 49 -5.16 -1.42 -0.42
N ARG A 50 -6.24 -2.20 -0.43
CA ARG A 50 -6.71 -2.98 -1.57
C ARG A 50 -8.24 -2.97 -1.60
N GLN A 51 -8.79 -2.79 -2.80
CA GLN A 51 -10.21 -2.84 -3.08
C GLN A 51 -10.49 -4.00 -4.05
N ALA A 52 -11.58 -4.71 -3.82
CA ALA A 52 -12.12 -5.69 -4.74
C ALA A 52 -13.36 -5.07 -5.41
N PRO A 53 -13.76 -5.55 -6.61
CA PRO A 53 -15.07 -5.21 -7.16
C PRO A 53 -16.18 -5.64 -6.20
N LEU A 54 -17.27 -4.87 -6.19
CA LEU A 54 -18.48 -5.13 -5.41
C LEU A 54 -19.31 -6.28 -5.99
#